data_AF-A0A2V2ETZ9-F1
#
_entry.id   AF-A0A2V2ETZ9-F1
#
_cell.length_a   1.000
_cell.length_b   1.000
_cell.length_c   1.000
_cell.angle_alpha   90.00
_cell.angle_beta   90.00
_cell.angle_gamma   90.00
#
_symmetry.space_group_name_H-M   'P 1'
#
loop_
_entity.id
_entity.type
_entity.pdbx_description
1 polymer ?
#
loop_
_entity_poly.entity_id
_entity_poly.type
_entity_poly.pdbx_seq_one_letter_code
_entity_poly.pdbx_strand_id
1 'polypeptide(L)'
;MVILSKVAENLQELLDERGLTQTALAKEIGTCSSKMSSYLTGKRAPNYETLLSLVEYFHCSADFVLGLTEYPKEEVEYKPALPFGKQLRLLLSEAEKSQYRFVKETGISWSVFYNWLTGKTLPSADNLVRIADYLSCTVDHVLGRV
;
A
#
# COMPACT_ATOMS: atom_id res chain seq x y z
N MET A 1 0.64 4.59 10.69
CA MET A 1 -0.29 3.43 10.81
C MET A 1 -1.49 3.64 9.90
N VAL A 2 -2.15 2.57 9.42
CA VAL A 2 -3.31 2.68 8.52
C VAL A 2 -4.56 3.15 9.28
N ILE A 3 -5.36 4.03 8.68
CA ILE A 3 -6.60 4.57 9.28
C ILE A 3 -7.83 3.86 8.67
N LEU A 4 -8.26 2.75 9.28
CA LEU A 4 -9.28 1.86 8.70
C LEU A 4 -10.63 2.52 8.38
N SER A 5 -11.08 3.48 9.20
CA SER A 5 -12.31 4.23 8.91
C SER A 5 -12.16 5.05 7.64
N LYS A 6 -11.01 5.70 7.46
CA LYS A 6 -10.72 6.51 6.28
C LYS A 6 -10.51 5.66 5.03
N VAL A 7 -9.91 4.47 5.17
CA VAL A 7 -9.87 3.48 4.08
C VAL A 7 -11.28 3.16 3.58
N ALA A 8 -12.22 2.90 4.50
CA ALA A 8 -13.60 2.59 4.14
C ALA A 8 -14.30 3.76 3.43
N GLU A 9 -14.16 4.97 3.95
CA GLU A 9 -14.69 6.21 3.36
C GLU A 9 -14.14 6.44 1.95
N ASN A 10 -12.82 6.43 1.81
CA ASN A 10 -12.14 6.69 0.53
C ASN A 10 -12.49 5.64 -0.53
N LEU A 11 -12.60 4.37 -0.15
CA LEU A 11 -13.03 3.32 -1.09
C LEU A 11 -14.50 3.44 -1.49
N GLN A 12 -15.36 3.89 -0.57
CA GLN A 12 -16.77 4.14 -0.88
C GLN A 12 -16.91 5.30 -1.86
N GLU A 13 -16.17 6.39 -1.65
CA GLU A 13 -16.13 7.54 -2.55
C GLU A 13 -15.71 7.12 -3.97
N LEU A 14 -14.63 6.33 -4.10
CA LEU A 14 -14.16 5.81 -5.39
C LEU A 14 -15.19 4.92 -6.11
N LEU A 15 -15.99 4.15 -5.36
CA LEU A 15 -17.07 3.34 -5.93
C LEU A 15 -18.19 4.22 -6.45
N ASP A 16 -18.60 5.21 -5.67
CA ASP A 16 -19.73 6.10 -5.98
C ASP A 16 -19.40 6.99 -7.19
N GLU A 17 -18.19 7.54 -7.28
CA GLU A 17 -17.71 8.31 -8.42
C GLU A 17 -17.76 7.54 -9.75
N ARG A 18 -17.51 6.23 -9.70
CA ARG A 18 -17.53 5.36 -10.89
C ARG A 18 -18.86 4.62 -11.07
N GLY A 19 -19.83 4.81 -10.18
CA GLY A 19 -21.10 4.07 -10.21
C GLY A 19 -20.93 2.54 -10.09
N LEU A 20 -19.90 2.09 -9.38
CA LEU A 20 -19.55 0.68 -9.25
C LEU A 20 -20.17 0.07 -7.99
N THR A 21 -20.56 -1.20 -8.08
CA THR A 21 -20.91 -1.99 -6.90
C THR A 21 -19.67 -2.67 -6.32
N GLN A 22 -19.65 -2.96 -5.02
CA GLN A 22 -18.56 -3.71 -4.39
C GLN A 22 -18.27 -5.06 -5.09
N THR A 23 -19.30 -5.72 -5.62
CA THR A 23 -19.17 -7.01 -6.32
C THR A 23 -18.58 -6.82 -7.72
N ALA A 24 -18.97 -5.75 -8.41
CA ALA A 24 -18.38 -5.41 -9.70
C ALA A 24 -16.89 -5.08 -9.54
N LEU A 25 -16.53 -4.19 -8.61
CA LEU A 25 -15.12 -3.87 -8.34
C LEU A 25 -14.33 -5.12 -7.96
N ALA A 26 -14.86 -5.96 -7.05
CA ALA A 26 -14.19 -7.18 -6.64
C ALA A 26 -13.85 -8.09 -7.83
N LYS A 27 -14.77 -8.22 -8.78
CA LYS A 27 -14.57 -8.98 -10.02
C LYS A 27 -13.50 -8.36 -10.90
N GLU A 28 -13.53 -7.05 -11.11
CA GLU A 28 -12.57 -6.33 -11.96
C GLU A 28 -11.13 -6.45 -11.43
N ILE A 29 -10.93 -6.29 -10.11
CA ILE A 29 -9.58 -6.33 -9.51
C ILE A 29 -9.13 -7.73 -9.08
N GLY A 30 -9.92 -8.77 -9.36
CA GLY A 30 -9.55 -10.16 -9.08
C GLY A 30 -9.61 -10.57 -7.60
N THR A 31 -10.50 -9.98 -6.80
CA THR A 31 -10.74 -10.34 -5.40
C THR A 31 -12.16 -10.86 -5.18
N CYS A 32 -12.54 -11.16 -3.93
CA CYS A 32 -13.90 -11.60 -3.60
C CYS A 32 -14.68 -10.52 -2.85
N SER A 33 -16.01 -10.51 -3.02
CA SER A 33 -16.89 -9.50 -2.40
C SER A 33 -16.78 -9.47 -0.87
N SER A 34 -16.45 -10.59 -0.21
CA SER A 34 -16.29 -10.63 1.25
C SER A 34 -15.04 -9.89 1.73
N LYS A 35 -13.93 -9.97 0.98
CA LYS A 35 -12.74 -9.15 1.23
C LYS A 35 -13.07 -7.67 1.00
N MET A 36 -13.71 -7.35 -0.12
CA MET A 36 -14.09 -5.97 -0.44
C MET A 36 -15.00 -5.36 0.64
N SER A 37 -16.02 -6.09 1.08
CA SER A 37 -16.91 -5.68 2.18
C SER A 37 -16.14 -5.47 3.50
N SER A 38 -15.10 -6.26 3.78
CA SER A 38 -14.26 -6.06 4.96
C SER A 38 -13.47 -4.74 4.90
N TYR A 39 -13.09 -4.29 3.70
CA TYR A 39 -12.38 -3.03 3.49
C TYR A 39 -13.34 -1.84 3.59
N LEU A 40 -14.48 -1.91 2.89
CA LEU A 40 -15.54 -0.89 2.90
C LEU A 40 -16.23 -0.71 4.26
N THR A 41 -16.08 -1.66 5.17
CA THR A 41 -16.60 -1.55 6.56
C THR A 41 -15.51 -1.23 7.57
N GLY A 42 -14.26 -0.97 7.12
CA GLY A 42 -13.14 -0.62 7.99
C GLY A 42 -12.71 -1.76 8.93
N LYS A 43 -13.09 -3.01 8.64
CA LYS A 43 -12.73 -4.17 9.48
C LYS A 43 -11.29 -4.61 9.26
N ARG A 44 -10.77 -4.41 8.04
CA ARG A 44 -9.42 -4.83 7.63
C ARG A 44 -8.85 -3.84 6.60
N ALA A 45 -7.53 -3.74 6.53
CA ALA A 45 -6.85 -3.07 5.44
C ALA A 45 -6.68 -4.02 4.23
N PRO A 46 -6.56 -3.49 3.00
CA PRO A 46 -6.19 -4.29 1.85
C PRO A 46 -4.79 -4.91 2.05
N ASN A 47 -4.60 -6.12 1.54
CA ASN A 47 -3.26 -6.72 1.46
C ASN A 47 -2.48 -6.08 0.30
N TYR A 48 -1.19 -6.40 0.19
CA TYR A 48 -0.31 -5.82 -0.84
C TYR A 48 -0.90 -5.91 -2.26
N GLU A 49 -1.31 -7.12 -2.69
CA GLU A 49 -1.85 -7.34 -4.03
C GLU A 49 -3.14 -6.56 -4.26
N THR A 50 -4.07 -6.58 -3.30
CA THR A 50 -5.34 -5.86 -3.44
C THR A 50 -5.11 -4.35 -3.44
N LEU A 51 -4.18 -3.85 -2.62
CA LEU A 51 -3.80 -2.44 -2.61
C LEU A 51 -3.27 -2.02 -3.98
N LEU A 52 -2.35 -2.80 -4.56
CA LEU A 52 -1.83 -2.53 -5.91
C LEU A 52 -2.94 -2.52 -6.96
N SER A 53 -3.80 -3.54 -6.98
CA SER A 53 -4.90 -3.57 -7.95
C SER A 53 -5.86 -2.39 -7.79
N LEU A 54 -6.12 -1.95 -6.55
CA LEU A 54 -6.95 -0.77 -6.29
C LEU A 54 -6.32 0.50 -6.86
N VAL A 55 -5.05 0.77 -6.52
CA VAL A 55 -4.38 2.01 -6.93
C VAL A 55 -4.12 2.07 -8.44
N GLU A 56 -3.92 0.92 -9.08
CA GLU A 56 -3.80 0.80 -10.53
C GLU A 56 -5.15 0.99 -11.21
N TYR A 57 -6.21 0.34 -10.72
CA TYR A 57 -7.56 0.46 -11.29
C TYR A 57 -8.11 1.89 -11.17
N PHE A 58 -7.94 2.50 -10.00
CA PHE A 58 -8.45 3.85 -9.74
C PHE A 58 -7.51 4.96 -10.23
N HIS A 59 -6.27 4.63 -10.61
CA HIS A 59 -5.21 5.58 -10.93
C HIS A 59 -5.01 6.62 -9.84
N CYS A 60 -4.91 6.16 -8.58
CA CYS A 60 -4.81 7.00 -7.39
C CYS A 60 -3.57 6.65 -6.55
N SER A 61 -3.33 7.47 -5.53
CA SER A 61 -2.27 7.29 -4.55
C SER A 61 -2.57 6.12 -3.61
N ALA A 62 -1.53 5.34 -3.26
CA ALA A 62 -1.63 4.34 -2.21
C ALA A 62 -1.87 4.98 -0.83
N ASP A 63 -1.29 6.15 -0.58
CA ASP A 63 -1.47 6.91 0.64
C ASP A 63 -2.95 7.32 0.81
N PHE A 64 -3.62 7.73 -0.26
CA PHE A 64 -5.07 7.98 -0.23
C PHE A 64 -5.87 6.71 0.09
N VAL A 65 -5.61 5.60 -0.60
CA VAL A 65 -6.35 4.35 -0.34
C VAL A 65 -6.15 3.86 1.09
N LEU A 66 -4.99 4.13 1.70
CA LEU A 66 -4.66 3.78 3.08
C LEU A 66 -5.12 4.83 4.11
N GLY A 67 -5.76 5.90 3.66
CA GLY A 67 -6.29 6.96 4.52
C GLY A 67 -5.22 7.86 5.14
N LEU A 68 -4.07 8.01 4.50
CA LEU A 68 -2.95 8.85 4.93
C LEU A 68 -3.01 10.27 4.33
N THR A 69 -3.75 10.44 3.24
CA THR A 69 -3.96 11.72 2.56
C THR A 69 -5.44 11.92 2.24
N GLU A 70 -5.85 13.18 2.11
CA GLU A 70 -7.23 13.56 1.78
C GLU A 70 -7.49 13.56 0.27
N TYR A 71 -6.45 13.64 -0.56
CA TYR A 71 -6.59 13.78 -2.01
C TYR A 71 -6.24 12.48 -2.74
N PRO A 72 -7.09 12.00 -3.67
CA PRO A 72 -6.89 10.72 -4.35
C PRO A 72 -5.71 10.70 -5.31
N LYS A 73 -5.32 11.85 -5.85
CA LYS A 73 -4.22 11.96 -6.81
C LYS A 73 -3.31 13.11 -6.45
N GLU A 74 -2.03 12.91 -6.67
CA GLU A 74 -1.01 13.94 -6.64
C GLU A 74 -0.65 14.36 -8.07
N GLU A 75 0.01 15.51 -8.23
CA GLU A 75 0.50 16.01 -9.53
C GLU A 75 1.76 15.25 -9.99
N VAL A 76 1.67 13.91 -10.01
CA VAL A 76 2.78 12.99 -10.33
C VAL A 76 2.29 11.86 -11.22
N GLU A 77 3.19 11.32 -12.04
CA GLU A 77 2.90 10.17 -12.90
C GLU A 77 3.14 8.87 -12.13
N TYR A 78 2.06 8.12 -11.86
CA TYR A 78 2.17 6.81 -11.21
C TYR A 78 2.65 5.73 -12.17
N LYS A 79 3.81 5.15 -11.87
CA LYS A 79 4.39 4.01 -12.57
C LYS A 79 3.89 2.69 -11.97
N PRO A 80 3.99 1.57 -12.73
CA PRO A 80 3.77 0.24 -12.17
C PRO A 80 4.75 -0.06 -11.03
N ALA A 81 4.29 -0.79 -10.01
CA ALA A 81 5.12 -1.13 -8.87
C ALA A 81 6.33 -1.98 -9.26
N LEU A 82 7.47 -1.73 -8.60
CA LEU A 82 8.69 -2.51 -8.77
C LEU A 82 8.66 -3.75 -7.86
N PRO A 83 9.47 -4.80 -8.16
CA PRO A 83 9.64 -5.91 -7.23
C PRO A 83 10.05 -5.41 -5.84
N PHE A 84 9.21 -5.65 -4.84
CA PHE A 84 9.31 -4.98 -3.54
C PHE A 84 10.70 -5.09 -2.90
N GLY A 85 11.31 -6.27 -2.92
CA GLY A 85 12.66 -6.47 -2.37
C GLY A 85 13.75 -5.65 -3.07
N LYS A 86 13.60 -5.38 -4.37
CA LYS A 86 14.50 -4.49 -5.13
C LYS A 86 14.27 -3.04 -4.73
N GLN A 87 13.01 -2.62 -4.64
CA GLN A 87 12.65 -1.25 -4.27
C GLN A 87 13.11 -0.90 -2.85
N LEU A 88 12.88 -1.81 -1.90
CA LEU A 88 13.31 -1.60 -0.51
C LEU A 88 14.83 -1.46 -0.38
N ARG A 89 15.63 -2.18 -1.19
CA ARG A 89 17.09 -2.02 -1.20
C ARG A 89 17.51 -0.68 -1.76
N LEU A 90 16.87 -0.23 -2.84
CA LEU A 90 17.15 1.06 -3.46
C LEU A 90 16.90 2.18 -2.46
N LEU A 91 15.72 2.19 -1.84
CA LEU A 91 15.32 3.18 -0.84
C LEU A 91 16.27 3.26 0.36
N LEU A 92 16.69 2.10 0.89
CA LEU A 92 17.66 2.07 1.99
C LEU A 92 19.02 2.62 1.57
N SER A 93 19.45 2.36 0.33
CA SER A 93 20.70 2.88 -0.22
C SER A 93 20.64 4.40 -0.41
N GLU A 94 19.54 4.91 -0.97
CA GLU A 94 19.33 6.34 -1.22
C GLU A 94 19.22 7.14 0.08
N ALA A 95 18.60 6.55 1.11
CA ALA A 95 18.50 7.16 2.44
C ALA A 95 19.75 6.97 3.32
N GLU A 96 20.83 6.37 2.78
CA GLU A 96 22.06 6.02 3.50
C GLU A 96 21.79 5.21 4.80
N LYS A 97 20.75 4.37 4.79
CA LYS A 97 20.35 3.54 5.93
C LYS A 97 20.84 2.11 5.76
N SER A 98 21.57 1.61 6.75
CA SER A 98 21.92 0.20 6.78
C SER A 98 20.71 -0.68 7.10
N GLN A 99 20.70 -1.90 6.55
CA GLN A 99 19.65 -2.88 6.83
C GLN A 99 19.52 -3.20 8.33
N TYR A 100 20.66 -3.25 9.04
CA TYR A 100 20.69 -3.43 10.49
C TYR A 100 19.95 -2.31 11.22
N ARG A 101 20.24 -1.05 10.85
CA ARG A 101 19.61 0.12 11.46
C ARG A 101 18.11 0.13 11.20
N PHE A 102 17.70 -0.14 9.95
CA PHE A 102 16.30 -0.26 9.56
C PHE A 102 15.54 -1.29 10.41
N VAL A 103 16.04 -2.53 10.50
CA VAL A 103 15.38 -3.62 11.26
C VAL A 103 15.29 -3.24 12.75
N LYS A 104 16.35 -2.65 13.31
CA LYS A 104 16.39 -2.24 14.71
C LYS A 104 15.40 -1.10 15.03
N GLU A 105 15.35 -0.07 14.18
CA GLU A 105 14.55 1.13 14.43
C GLU A 105 13.07 0.95 14.07
N THR A 106 12.74 0.13 13.06
CA THR A 106 11.35 -0.19 12.69
C THR A 106 10.72 -1.27 13.55
N GLY A 107 11.52 -2.05 14.28
CA GLY A 107 11.05 -3.22 15.04
C GLY A 107 10.48 -4.34 14.16
N ILE A 108 10.72 -4.30 12.84
CA ILE A 108 10.40 -5.40 11.92
C ILE A 108 11.45 -6.48 12.14
N SER A 109 11.05 -7.75 12.30
CA SER A 109 12.02 -8.81 12.54
C SER A 109 12.91 -9.05 11.32
N TRP A 110 14.17 -9.45 11.57
CA TRP A 110 15.12 -9.75 10.50
C TRP A 110 14.59 -10.81 9.51
N SER A 111 13.89 -11.82 10.01
CA SER A 111 13.28 -12.87 9.17
C SER A 111 12.22 -12.31 8.22
N VAL A 112 11.32 -11.45 8.72
CA VAL A 112 10.29 -10.80 7.91
C VAL A 112 10.93 -9.91 6.84
N PHE A 113 11.89 -9.08 7.24
CA PHE A 113 12.66 -8.23 6.32
C PHE A 113 13.37 -9.05 5.23
N TYR A 114 14.06 -10.13 5.61
CA TYR A 114 14.77 -10.97 4.66
C TYR A 114 13.83 -11.70 3.69
N ASN A 115 12.66 -12.15 4.16
CA ASN A 115 11.64 -12.75 3.29
C ASN A 115 11.11 -11.74 2.26
N TRP A 116 10.98 -10.46 2.60
CA TRP A 116 10.65 -9.42 1.63
C TRP A 116 11.76 -9.20 0.61
N LEU A 117 13.01 -9.14 1.04
CA LEU A 117 14.17 -8.96 0.16
C LEU A 117 14.35 -10.10 -0.85
N THR A 118 13.96 -11.31 -0.46
CA THR A 118 14.04 -12.52 -1.30
C THR A 118 12.75 -12.78 -2.09
N GLY A 119 11.71 -11.97 -1.90
CA GLY A 119 10.41 -12.14 -2.56
C GLY A 119 9.58 -13.31 -2.04
N LYS A 120 9.93 -13.90 -0.90
CA LYS A 120 9.18 -15.00 -0.28
C LYS A 120 7.83 -14.53 0.27
N THR A 121 7.78 -13.31 0.78
CA THR A 121 6.54 -12.68 1.29
C THR A 121 6.49 -11.22 0.87
N LEU A 122 5.30 -10.62 0.99
CA LEU A 122 5.07 -9.19 0.77
C LEU A 122 4.67 -8.50 2.09
N PRO A 123 4.90 -7.18 2.23
CA PRO A 123 4.53 -6.44 3.43
C PRO A 123 3.01 -6.26 3.52
N SER A 124 2.50 -6.19 4.75
CA SER A 124 1.13 -5.70 4.99
C SER A 124 1.07 -4.19 4.79
N ALA A 125 -0.15 -3.65 4.65
CA ALA A 125 -0.37 -2.20 4.60
C ALA A 125 0.31 -1.47 5.79
N ASP A 126 0.15 -1.95 7.02
CA ASP A 126 0.83 -1.35 8.18
C ASP A 126 2.35 -1.36 8.10
N ASN A 127 2.94 -2.41 7.52
CA ASN A 127 4.38 -2.46 7.31
C ASN A 127 4.83 -1.51 6.20
N LEU A 128 4.03 -1.34 5.14
CA LEU A 128 4.29 -0.33 4.11
C LEU A 128 4.29 1.07 4.73
N VAL A 129 3.27 1.41 5.52
CA VAL A 129 3.21 2.70 6.22
C VAL A 129 4.37 2.87 7.19
N ARG A 130 4.75 1.81 7.92
CA ARG A 130 5.91 1.86 8.82
C ARG A 130 7.23 2.14 8.08
N ILE A 131 7.39 1.58 6.88
CA ILE A 131 8.57 1.83 6.04
C ILE A 131 8.55 3.26 5.52
N ALA A 132 7.40 3.73 5.06
CA ALA A 132 7.19 5.10 4.59
C ALA A 132 7.51 6.12 5.70
N ASP A 133 6.96 5.91 6.90
CA ASP A 133 7.24 6.73 8.09
C ASP A 133 8.74 6.75 8.42
N TYR A 134 9.41 5.58 8.40
CA TYR A 134 10.84 5.47 8.70
C TYR A 134 11.73 6.23 7.71
N LEU A 135 11.37 6.17 6.42
CA LEU A 135 12.11 6.81 5.33
C LEU A 135 11.65 8.25 5.07
N SER A 136 10.61 8.72 5.76
CA SER A 136 10.00 10.03 5.54
C SER A 136 9.55 10.24 4.08
N CYS A 137 8.91 9.23 3.49
CA CYS A 137 8.38 9.26 2.13
C CYS A 137 6.94 8.71 2.06
N THR A 138 6.32 8.75 0.88
CA THR A 138 4.97 8.22 0.64
C THR A 138 4.98 6.70 0.47
N VAL A 139 3.84 6.05 0.71
CA VAL A 139 3.67 4.63 0.41
C VAL A 139 3.84 4.36 -1.08
N ASP A 140 3.43 5.29 -1.95
CA ASP A 140 3.72 5.20 -3.39
C ASP A 140 5.22 5.09 -3.70
N HIS A 141 6.07 5.87 -3.01
CA HIS A 141 7.51 5.76 -3.17
C HIS A 141 8.05 4.42 -2.65
N VAL A 142 7.48 3.89 -1.55
CA VAL A 142 7.80 2.54 -1.03
C VAL A 142 7.44 1.44 -2.02
N LEU A 143 6.37 1.63 -2.80
CA LEU A 143 5.94 0.71 -3.86
C LEU A 143 6.73 0.91 -5.17
N GLY A 144 7.52 1.98 -5.28
CA GLY A 144 8.26 2.34 -6.49
C GLY A 144 7.36 2.89 -7.59
N ARG A 145 6.22 3.48 -7.21
CA ARG A 145 5.23 4.05 -8.13
C ARG A 145 5.51 5.49 -8.50
N VAL A 146 6.41 6.19 -7.80
CA VAL A 146 6.84 7.56 -8.10
C VAL A 146 8.35 7.62 -8.17
#